data_AF-A0A0F9CEB7-F1
#
_entry.id   AF-A0A0F9CEB7-F1
#
_cell.length_a   1.000
_cell.length_b   1.000
_cell.length_c   1.000
_cell.angle_alpha   90.00
_cell.angle_beta   90.00
_cell.angle_gamma   90.00
#
_symmetry.space_group_name_H-M   'P 1'
#
loop_
_entity.id
_entity.type
_entity.pdbx_description
1 polymer ?
#
loop_
_entity_poly.entity_id
_entity_poly.type
_entity_poly.pdbx_seq_one_letter_code
_entity_poly.pdbx_strand_id
1 'polypeptide(L)' 'MAGSEAAWQAANAGVNVVIHEMRPKVETFAHQTGLLGEMVCSNSFRSDDDEQNAVGLLHWEMRAANGLI' A
#
# COMPACT_ATOMS: atom_id res chain seq x y z
N MET A 1 0.19 3.19 -3.10
CA MET A 1 0.04 2.11 -2.10
C MET A 1 -1.35 1.46 -2.14
N ALA A 2 -2.46 2.21 -2.09
CA ALA A 2 -3.81 1.63 -2.06
C ALA A 2 -4.12 0.57 -3.15
N GLY A 3 -3.69 0.78 -4.40
CA GLY A 3 -3.90 -0.21 -5.48
C GLY A 3 -3.21 -1.56 -5.22
N SER A 4 -2.03 -1.56 -4.61
CA SER A 4 -1.30 -2.78 -4.23
C SER A 4 -2.04 -3.55 -3.14
N GLU A 5 -2.54 -2.84 -2.11
CA GLU A 5 -3.31 -3.43 -1.01
C GLU A 5 -4.64 -4.03 -1.50
N ALA A 6 -5.37 -3.29 -2.35
CA ALA A 6 -6.62 -3.79 -2.93
C ALA A 6 -6.39 -5.05 -3.79
N ALA A 7 -5.33 -5.06 -4.60
CA ALA A 7 -4.95 -6.23 -5.39
C ALA A 7 -4.58 -7.43 -4.51
N TRP A 8 -3.85 -7.20 -3.42
CA TRP A 8 -3.46 -8.24 -2.47
C TRP A 8 -4.66 -8.88 -1.78
N GLN A 9 -5.56 -8.06 -1.24
CA GLN A 9 -6.78 -8.52 -0.58
C GLN A 9 -7.68 -9.32 -1.55
N ALA A 10 -7.89 -8.80 -2.76
CA ALA A 10 -8.68 -9.50 -3.78
C ALA A 10 -8.05 -10.83 -4.22
N ALA A 11 -6.73 -10.87 -4.40
CA ALA A 11 -6.01 -12.09 -4.75
C ALA A 11 -6.08 -13.14 -3.62
N ASN A 12 -5.92 -12.73 -2.37
CA ASN A 12 -6.07 -13.62 -1.20
C ASN A 12 -7.50 -14.13 -1.01
N ALA A 13 -8.51 -13.38 -1.48
CA ALA A 13 -9.89 -13.83 -1.56
C ALA A 13 -10.17 -14.80 -2.73
N GLY A 14 -9.14 -15.18 -3.51
CA GLY A 14 -9.26 -16.10 -4.64
C GLY A 14 -9.78 -15.46 -5.93
N VAL A 15 -9.85 -14.13 -5.99
CA VAL A 15 -10.27 -13.40 -7.20
C VAL A 15 -9.07 -13.26 -8.13
N ASN A 16 -9.27 -13.49 -9.43
CA ASN A 16 -8.24 -13.21 -10.42
C ASN A 16 -8.07 -11.69 -10.58
N VAL A 17 -6.85 -11.19 -10.34
CA VAL A 17 -6.55 -9.75 -10.33
C VAL A 17 -5.61 -9.40 -11.47
N VAL A 18 -5.91 -8.30 -12.17
CA VAL A 18 -5.02 -7.69 -13.16
C VAL A 18 -4.69 -6.28 -12.69
N ILE A 19 -3.39 -5.98 -12.54
CA ILE A 19 -2.90 -4.66 -12.17
C ILE A 19 -2.48 -3.91 -13.44
N HIS A 20 -3.07 -2.74 -13.67
CA HIS A 20 -2.67 -1.83 -14.73
C HIS A 20 -1.85 -0.69 -14.12
N GLU A 21 -0.53 -0.74 -14.32
CA GLU A 21 0.40 0.31 -13.91
C GLU A 21 1.02 0.93 -15.17
N MET A 22 0.98 2.26 -15.26
CA MET A 22 1.49 2.97 -16.43
C MET A 22 3.03 3.05 -16.42
N ARG A 23 3.63 3.00 -15.23
CA ARG A 23 5.08 3.00 -15.02
C ARG A 23 5.68 1.61 -15.33
N PRO A 24 6.94 1.55 -15.80
CA PRO A 24 7.85 2.68 -16.05
C PRO A 24 7.65 3.33 -17.43
N LYS A 25 6.69 2.88 -18.24
CA LYS A 25 6.51 3.40 -19.61
C LYS A 25 6.04 4.85 -19.64
N VAL A 26 5.16 5.22 -18.71
CA VAL A 26 4.72 6.59 -18.46
C VAL A 26 5.07 6.93 -17.03
N GLU A 27 6.11 7.74 -16.86
CA GLU A 27 6.61 8.14 -15.54
C GLU A 27 5.87 9.36 -15.00
N THR A 28 6.11 9.66 -13.74
CA THR A 28 5.67 10.90 -13.08
C THR A 28 6.86 11.51 -12.36
N PHE A 29 6.84 12.82 -12.12
CA PHE A 29 7.94 13.51 -11.43
C PHE A 29 8.21 13.01 -9.99
N ALA A 30 7.24 12.32 -9.36
CA ALA A 30 7.36 11.86 -7.97
C ALA A 30 8.02 10.50 -7.83
N HIS A 31 7.86 9.61 -8.82
CA HIS A 31 8.28 8.22 -8.74
C HIS A 31 9.63 8.02 -9.45
N GLN A 32 10.49 7.19 -8.87
CA GLN A 32 11.82 6.84 -9.36
C GLN A 32 11.86 5.41 -9.93
N THR A 33 10.81 4.61 -9.71
CA THR A 33 10.77 3.22 -10.13
C THR A 33 9.48 2.86 -10.87
N GLY A 34 9.52 1.73 -11.59
CA GLY A 34 8.34 1.06 -12.13
C GLY A 34 7.69 0.07 -11.16
N LEU A 35 8.12 0.02 -9.89
CA LEU A 35 7.60 -0.94 -8.92
C LEU A 35 6.30 -0.46 -8.28
N LEU A 36 5.49 -1.41 -7.84
CA LEU A 36 4.25 -1.15 -7.12
C LEU A 36 4.58 -0.73 -5.67
N GLY A 37 3.73 0.12 -5.09
CA GLY A 37 3.84 0.50 -3.68
C GLY A 37 4.98 1.46 -3.32
N GLU A 38 5.64 2.09 -4.30
CA GLU A 38 6.72 3.06 -4.04
C GLU A 38 6.26 4.23 -3.13
N MET A 39 7.09 4.58 -2.13
CA MET A 39 6.94 5.76 -1.29
C MET A 39 7.74 6.93 -1.87
N VAL A 40 7.07 8.04 -2.14
CA VAL A 40 7.64 9.19 -2.89
C VAL A 40 7.76 10.48 -2.08
N CYS A 41 7.35 10.46 -0.81
CA CYS A 41 7.38 11.64 0.07
C CYS A 41 8.20 11.32 1.33
N SER A 42 7.55 11.10 2.47
CA SER A 42 8.22 10.56 3.66
C SER A 42 8.45 9.07 3.52
N ASN A 43 9.52 8.57 4.15
CA ASN A 43 9.79 7.14 4.35
C ASN A 43 9.19 6.60 5.67
N SER A 44 8.42 7.42 6.38
CA SER A 44 7.75 7.04 7.62
C SER A 44 6.30 6.65 7.36
N PHE A 45 5.89 5.50 7.87
CA PHE A 45 4.47 5.13 7.99
C PHE A 45 3.77 5.82 9.16
N ARG A 46 4.47 6.68 9.90
CA ARG A 46 4.03 7.36 11.14
C ARG A 46 3.96 6.39 12.33
N SER A 47 3.21 6.75 13.37
CA SER A 47 3.17 6.04 14.66
C SER A 47 2.46 4.70 14.54
N ASP A 48 2.99 3.69 15.23
CA ASP A 48 2.36 2.37 15.43
C ASP A 48 1.55 2.26 16.73
N ASP A 49 1.49 3.34 17.53
CA ASP A 49 0.67 3.41 18.75
C ASP A 49 -0.83 3.37 18.41
N ASP A 50 -1.46 2.23 18.60
CA ASP A 50 -2.88 1.97 18.32
C ASP A 50 -3.85 2.47 19.41
N GLU A 51 -3.34 2.85 20.58
CA GLU A 51 -4.15 3.37 21.68
C GLU A 51 -4.35 4.89 21.60
N GLN A 52 -3.32 5.63 21.15
CA GLN A 52 -3.31 7.11 21.17
C GLN A 52 -3.10 7.75 19.79
N ASN A 53 -2.92 6.98 18.72
CA ASN A 53 -2.75 7.51 17.36
C ASN A 53 -3.73 6.91 16.35
N ALA A 54 -4.44 7.77 15.61
CA ALA A 54 -5.37 7.31 14.58
C ALA A 54 -4.70 6.51 13.46
N VAL A 55 -3.43 6.82 13.12
CA VAL A 55 -2.68 6.05 12.12
C VAL A 55 -2.20 4.72 12.70
N GLY A 56 -1.81 4.69 13.97
CA GLY A 56 -1.45 3.45 14.66
C GLY A 56 -2.64 2.49 14.75
N LEU A 57 -3.84 3.00 15.06
CA LEU A 57 -5.06 2.19 15.05
C LEU A 57 -5.32 1.62 13.66
N LEU A 58 -5.15 2.41 12.60
CA LEU A 58 -5.29 1.91 11.22
C LEU A 58 -4.25 0.83 10.91
N HIS A 59 -2.99 0.98 11.34
CA HIS A 59 -1.98 -0.07 11.17
C HIS A 59 -2.35 -1.36 11.89
N TRP A 60 -2.93 -1.26 13.09
CA TRP A 60 -3.42 -2.42 13.82
C TRP A 60 -4.55 -3.12 13.05
N GLU A 61 -5.54 -2.36 12.56
CA GLU A 61 -6.64 -2.91 11.74
C GLU A 61 -6.13 -3.58 10.47
N MET A 62 -5.15 -2.97 9.78
CA MET A 62 -4.53 -3.52 8.57
C MET A 62 -3.79 -4.84 8.85
N ARG A 63 -3.03 -4.93 9.94
CA ARG A 63 -2.37 -6.18 10.35
C ARG A 63 -3.38 -7.25 10.71
N ALA A 64 -4.44 -6.91 11.43
CA ALA A 64 -5.52 -7.85 11.75
C ALA A 64 -6.23 -8.37 10.49
N ALA A 65 -6.27 -7.57 9.43
CA ALA A 65 -6.80 -7.93 8.11
C ALA A 65 -5.78 -8.63 7.19
N ASN A 66 -4.59 -9.01 7.68
CA ASN A 66 -3.48 -9.56 6.87
C ASN A 66 -3.10 -8.70 5.66
N GLY A 67 -3.10 -7.37 5.85
CA GLY A 67 -2.65 -6.42 4.84
C GLY A 67 -1.14 -6.47 4.58
N LEU A 68 -0.69 -5.77 3.55
CA LEU A 68 0.73 -5.72 3.17
C LEU A 68 1.59 -4.82 4.08
N ILE A 69 0.94 -3.96 4.89
CA ILE A 69 1.56 -2.94 5.76
C ILE A 69 1.34 -3.32 7.22
#